data_AF-U5S3I1-F1
#
_entry.id   AF-U5S3I1-F1
#
_cell.length_a   1.000
_cell.length_b   1.000
_cell.length_c   1.000
_cell.angle_alpha   90.00
_cell.angle_beta   90.00
_cell.angle_gamma   90.00
#
_symmetry.space_group_name_H-M   'P 1'
#
loop_
_entity.id
_entity.type
_entity.pdbx_description
1 polymer ?
#
loop_
_entity_poly.entity_id
_entity_poly.type
_entity_poly.pdbx_seq_one_letter_code
_entity_poly.pdbx_strand_id
1 'polypeptide(L)'
;MDEMSSSSSVAEKRPWWIKERDYLDMTTEVDWNMKKRFNNWSYSNFMAHLTEEHAIQRLKASDDLARENVLNKKPGYDLRDFMASSSGWSVVHALGNITFSADALAAADMPPGQVPPIVRYLLLATNKTMDVPRWEGTPEENASMIRSIVRMAGGSTVGFGKLDEQTKKLVWEAEFNPPGLPEKRIFFEDVDKPYETDSKKVIPNKCTNVITTVIREESGLQRYAPNGMNAFYVHKAYSQTAITSVRINTFLR
;
A
#
# COMPACT_ATOMS: atom_id res chain seq x y z
N MET A 1 6.95 -8.22 22.54
CA MET A 1 7.45 -7.31 21.49
C MET A 1 8.93 -7.03 21.69
N ASP A 2 9.34 -6.65 22.90
CA ASP A 2 10.74 -6.35 23.24
C ASP A 2 11.73 -7.48 22.94
N GLU A 3 11.36 -8.73 23.21
CA GLU A 3 12.17 -9.91 22.86
C GLU A 3 12.36 -10.05 21.35
N MET A 4 11.33 -9.75 20.55
CA MET A 4 11.42 -9.79 19.10
C MET A 4 12.25 -8.62 18.57
N SER A 5 11.99 -7.38 19.01
CA SER A 5 12.73 -6.19 18.56
C SER A 5 14.19 -6.13 19.03
N SER A 6 14.55 -6.86 20.08
CA SER A 6 15.95 -7.00 20.51
C SER A 6 16.70 -8.10 19.74
N SER A 7 16.01 -8.93 18.96
CA SER A 7 16.66 -9.96 18.16
C SER A 7 17.51 -9.37 17.03
N SER A 8 18.74 -9.84 16.93
CA SER A 8 19.66 -9.52 15.83
C SER A 8 19.13 -9.89 14.43
N SER A 9 18.08 -10.73 14.34
CA SER A 9 17.44 -11.11 13.07
C SER A 9 16.44 -10.07 12.54
N VAL A 10 16.06 -9.07 13.34
CA VAL A 10 15.11 -8.02 12.94
C VAL A 10 15.75 -7.00 12.00
N ALA A 11 17.03 -6.71 12.18
CA ALA A 11 17.81 -5.92 11.25
C ALA A 11 18.23 -6.78 10.05
N GLU A 12 17.91 -6.33 8.83
CA GLU A 12 18.35 -7.03 7.63
C GLU A 12 19.87 -6.92 7.46
N LYS A 13 20.56 -8.07 7.49
CA LYS A 13 21.98 -8.13 7.11
C LYS A 13 22.12 -7.81 5.62
N ARG A 14 22.84 -6.74 5.31
CA ARG A 14 23.15 -6.36 3.93
C ARG A 14 24.44 -7.06 3.47
N PRO A 15 24.51 -7.57 2.22
CA PRO A 15 25.75 -8.05 1.63
C PRO A 15 26.87 -6.99 1.62
N TRP A 16 28.14 -7.42 1.63
CA TRP A 16 29.31 -6.54 1.79
C TRP A 16 29.47 -5.46 0.71
N TRP A 17 28.87 -5.68 -0.47
CA TRP A 17 28.91 -4.74 -1.60
C TRP A 17 27.82 -3.67 -1.53
N ILE A 18 26.85 -3.76 -0.62
CA ILE A 18 25.86 -2.70 -0.41
C ILE A 18 26.53 -1.58 0.41
N LYS A 19 26.43 -0.36 -0.11
CA LYS A 19 26.98 0.86 0.50
C LYS A 19 25.86 1.83 0.86
N GLU A 20 26.09 2.61 1.91
CA GLU A 20 25.23 3.73 2.27
C GLU A 20 25.55 4.93 1.37
N ARG A 21 24.55 5.79 1.16
CA ARG A 21 24.68 7.05 0.42
C ARG A 21 24.05 8.16 1.24
N ASP A 22 24.49 9.38 1.00
CA ASP A 22 23.96 10.55 1.69
C ASP A 22 22.48 10.78 1.33
N TYR A 23 21.78 11.46 2.23
CA TYR A 23 20.38 11.79 2.02
C TYR A 23 20.19 12.62 0.73
N LEU A 24 19.22 12.22 -0.10
CA LEU A 24 18.93 12.78 -1.44
C LEU A 24 19.97 12.50 -2.53
N ASP A 25 21.10 11.84 -2.19
CA ASP A 25 22.08 11.33 -3.15
C ASP A 25 21.72 9.89 -3.57
N MET A 26 20.70 9.77 -4.42
CA MET A 26 20.20 8.48 -4.91
C MET A 26 21.10 7.91 -6.02
N THR A 27 20.99 6.60 -6.28
CA THR A 27 21.73 5.94 -7.38
C THR A 27 21.31 6.44 -8.77
N THR A 28 20.07 6.92 -8.90
CA THR A 28 19.60 7.66 -10.07
C THR A 28 19.57 9.12 -9.71
N GLU A 29 20.31 9.95 -10.46
CA GLU A 29 20.36 11.38 -10.24
C GLU A 29 18.96 12.01 -10.38
N VAL A 30 18.62 12.89 -9.43
CA VAL A 30 17.37 13.65 -9.45
C VAL A 30 17.69 15.12 -9.28
N ASP A 31 17.31 15.92 -10.28
CA ASP A 31 17.27 17.36 -10.13
C ASP A 31 16.08 17.77 -9.26
N TRP A 32 16.35 17.99 -7.98
CA TRP A 32 15.36 18.39 -6.99
C TRP A 32 14.77 19.78 -7.23
N ASN A 33 15.44 20.65 -7.99
CA ASN A 33 14.91 21.96 -8.37
C ASN A 33 13.88 21.83 -9.49
N MET A 34 14.06 20.87 -10.40
CA MET A 34 13.09 20.56 -11.44
C MET A 34 11.95 19.64 -10.97
N LYS A 35 12.19 18.82 -9.94
CA LYS A 35 11.19 17.85 -9.47
C LYS A 35 9.94 18.55 -8.95
N LYS A 36 8.80 18.15 -9.48
CA LYS A 36 7.45 18.55 -9.03
C LYS A 36 6.63 17.31 -8.67
N ARG A 37 5.58 17.51 -7.88
CA ARG A 37 4.54 16.49 -7.68
C ARG A 37 3.90 16.20 -9.03
N PHE A 38 3.50 14.95 -9.24
CA PHE A 38 2.86 14.53 -10.49
C PHE A 38 1.38 14.34 -10.26
N ASN A 39 0.54 14.89 -11.14
CA ASN A 39 -0.91 14.89 -10.97
C ASN A 39 -1.65 13.71 -11.62
N ASN A 40 -0.95 12.88 -12.39
CA ASN A 40 -1.63 11.86 -13.19
C ASN A 40 -1.36 10.44 -12.66
N TRP A 41 -1.85 10.12 -11.45
CA TRP A 41 -1.71 8.76 -10.89
C TRP A 41 -2.14 7.68 -11.90
N SER A 42 -3.20 7.94 -12.66
CA SER A 42 -3.76 7.03 -13.68
C SER A 42 -3.13 7.18 -15.06
N TYR A 43 -1.97 7.83 -15.21
CA TYR A 43 -1.33 7.99 -16.52
C TYR A 43 -0.98 6.62 -17.09
N SER A 44 -1.81 6.16 -18.03
CA SER A 44 -1.51 5.01 -18.85
C SER A 44 -0.89 5.51 -20.14
N ASN A 45 0.43 5.36 -20.27
CA ASN A 45 1.12 5.71 -21.51
C ASN A 45 0.49 4.97 -22.70
N PHE A 46 0.02 3.73 -22.48
CA PHE A 46 -0.65 2.96 -23.50
C PHE A 46 -1.96 3.62 -23.97
N MET A 47 -2.84 4.00 -23.03
CA MET A 47 -4.13 4.61 -23.37
C MET A 47 -3.98 6.04 -23.89
N ALA A 48 -2.96 6.77 -23.44
CA ALA A 48 -2.71 8.15 -23.85
C ALA A 48 -2.43 8.31 -25.35
N HIS A 49 -2.02 7.24 -26.03
CA HIS A 49 -1.75 7.21 -27.48
C HIS A 49 -2.85 6.53 -28.30
N LEU A 50 -4.02 6.26 -27.71
CA LEU A 50 -5.18 5.71 -28.42
C LEU A 50 -6.27 6.75 -28.57
N THR A 51 -7.00 6.69 -29.69
CA THR A 51 -8.33 7.31 -29.78
C THR A 51 -9.30 6.55 -28.88
N GLU A 52 -10.39 7.21 -28.48
CA GLU A 52 -11.46 6.56 -27.69
C GLU A 52 -12.00 5.31 -28.40
N GLU A 53 -12.19 5.39 -29.73
CA GLU A 53 -12.61 4.26 -30.54
C GLU A 53 -11.62 3.09 -30.46
N HIS A 54 -10.32 3.34 -30.65
CA HIS A 54 -9.30 2.29 -30.55
C HIS A 54 -9.18 1.71 -29.14
N ALA A 55 -9.38 2.52 -28.10
CA ALA A 55 -9.44 2.06 -26.72
C ALA A 55 -10.60 1.08 -26.51
N ILE A 56 -11.81 1.43 -26.96
CA ILE A 56 -13.00 0.57 -26.87
C ILE A 56 -12.79 -0.72 -27.68
N GLN A 57 -12.30 -0.62 -28.91
CA GLN A 57 -12.03 -1.78 -29.76
C GLN A 57 -11.04 -2.74 -29.08
N ARG A 58 -10.00 -2.21 -28.42
CA ARG A 58 -9.00 -3.03 -27.76
C ARG A 58 -9.50 -3.69 -26.48
N LEU A 59 -10.30 -2.99 -25.68
CA LEU A 59 -10.97 -3.58 -24.52
C LEU A 59 -11.86 -4.74 -24.96
N LYS A 60 -12.70 -4.52 -25.97
CA LYS A 60 -13.54 -5.57 -26.55
C LYS A 60 -12.72 -6.75 -27.08
N ALA A 61 -11.63 -6.50 -27.80
CA ALA A 61 -10.77 -7.57 -28.30
C ALA A 61 -10.12 -8.39 -27.18
N SER A 62 -9.76 -7.74 -26.06
CA SER A 62 -9.25 -8.43 -24.86
C SER A 62 -10.31 -9.33 -24.24
N ASP A 63 -11.55 -8.84 -24.10
CA ASP A 63 -12.68 -9.60 -23.54
C ASP A 63 -13.07 -10.78 -24.45
N ASP A 64 -13.13 -10.55 -25.77
CA ASP A 64 -13.42 -11.58 -26.76
C ASP A 64 -12.35 -12.69 -26.74
N LEU A 65 -11.06 -12.32 -26.68
CA LEU A 65 -9.96 -13.28 -26.58
C LEU A 65 -10.00 -14.08 -25.27
N ALA A 66 -10.31 -13.42 -24.14
CA ALA A 66 -10.45 -14.10 -22.86
C ALA A 66 -11.59 -15.12 -22.91
N ARG A 67 -12.74 -14.73 -23.46
CA ARG A 67 -13.89 -15.62 -23.67
C ARG A 67 -13.55 -16.80 -24.58
N GLU A 68 -12.87 -16.55 -25.70
CA GLU A 68 -12.46 -17.59 -26.64
C GLU A 68 -11.52 -18.62 -25.98
N ASN A 69 -10.51 -18.13 -25.24
CA ASN A 69 -9.57 -19.01 -24.52
C ASN A 69 -10.30 -19.94 -23.53
N VAL A 70 -11.30 -19.42 -22.82
CA VAL A 70 -12.13 -20.19 -21.90
C VAL A 70 -12.97 -21.24 -22.64
N LEU A 71 -13.65 -20.86 -23.72
CA LEU A 71 -14.47 -21.77 -24.53
C LEU A 71 -13.64 -22.90 -25.13
N ASN A 72 -12.43 -22.58 -25.59
CA ASN A 72 -11.49 -23.53 -26.18
C ASN A 72 -10.64 -24.30 -25.16
N LYS A 73 -10.84 -24.06 -23.85
CA LYS A 73 -10.06 -24.69 -22.76
C LYS A 73 -8.55 -24.56 -22.97
N LYS A 74 -8.10 -23.39 -23.41
CA LYS A 74 -6.68 -23.13 -23.67
C LYS A 74 -5.90 -23.32 -22.35
N PRO A 75 -4.85 -24.17 -22.32
CA PRO A 75 -4.06 -24.38 -21.11
C PRO A 75 -3.52 -23.06 -20.53
N GLY A 76 -3.76 -22.80 -19.25
CA GLY A 76 -3.35 -21.59 -18.53
C GLY A 76 -4.32 -20.40 -18.66
N TYR A 77 -5.37 -20.54 -19.47
CA TYR A 77 -6.38 -19.49 -19.71
C TYR A 77 -7.80 -20.07 -19.71
N ASP A 78 -8.00 -21.24 -19.11
CA ASP A 78 -9.34 -21.79 -18.97
C ASP A 78 -10.10 -21.06 -17.86
N LEU A 79 -11.36 -21.44 -17.64
CA LEU A 79 -12.18 -20.81 -16.61
C LEU A 79 -11.56 -20.94 -15.21
N ARG A 80 -10.91 -22.07 -14.89
CA ARG A 80 -10.31 -22.31 -13.56
C ARG A 80 -9.11 -21.41 -13.36
N ASP A 81 -8.28 -21.23 -14.39
CA ASP A 81 -7.13 -20.32 -14.35
C ASP A 81 -7.60 -18.86 -14.14
N PHE A 82 -8.65 -18.45 -14.84
CA PHE A 82 -9.22 -17.11 -14.71
C PHE A 82 -9.84 -16.87 -13.31
N MET A 83 -10.60 -17.85 -12.80
CA MET A 83 -11.22 -17.75 -11.48
C MET A 83 -10.18 -17.80 -10.36
N ALA A 84 -9.16 -18.65 -10.50
CA ALA A 84 -8.02 -18.67 -9.58
C ALA A 84 -7.35 -17.30 -9.55
N SER A 85 -6.96 -16.76 -10.71
CA SER A 85 -6.37 -15.42 -10.83
C SER A 85 -7.22 -14.34 -10.13
N SER A 86 -8.51 -14.28 -10.45
CA SER A 86 -9.43 -13.27 -9.91
C SER A 86 -9.56 -13.37 -8.38
N SER A 87 -9.56 -14.58 -7.82
CA SER A 87 -9.66 -14.78 -6.37
C SER A 87 -8.51 -14.15 -5.58
N GLY A 88 -7.34 -13.95 -6.20
CA GLY A 88 -6.19 -13.30 -5.57
C GLY A 88 -6.45 -11.85 -5.19
N TRP A 89 -7.38 -11.15 -5.87
CA TRP A 89 -7.77 -9.77 -5.56
C TRP A 89 -8.78 -9.64 -4.40
N SER A 90 -9.36 -10.75 -3.96
CA SER A 90 -10.53 -10.74 -3.05
C SER A 90 -10.32 -9.92 -1.78
N VAL A 91 -9.16 -10.04 -1.13
CA VAL A 91 -8.92 -9.38 0.16
C VAL A 91 -8.61 -7.90 0.01
N VAL A 92 -7.82 -7.49 -1.00
CA VAL A 92 -7.57 -6.06 -1.22
C VAL A 92 -8.85 -5.32 -1.62
N HIS A 93 -9.79 -5.96 -2.33
CA HIS A 93 -11.11 -5.38 -2.55
C HIS A 93 -11.91 -5.27 -1.23
N ALA A 94 -11.88 -6.30 -0.39
CA ALA A 94 -12.59 -6.29 0.89
C ALA A 94 -12.01 -5.26 1.89
N LEU A 95 -10.69 -5.05 1.87
CA LEU A 95 -9.98 -4.17 2.81
C LEU A 95 -9.61 -2.81 2.20
N GLY A 96 -9.95 -2.55 0.94
CA GLY A 96 -9.48 -1.39 0.20
C GLY A 96 -9.82 -0.07 0.90
N ASN A 97 -11.04 0.05 1.42
CA ASN A 97 -11.46 1.25 2.14
C ASN A 97 -10.56 1.54 3.36
N ILE A 98 -10.31 0.54 4.21
CA ILE A 98 -9.46 0.69 5.40
C ILE A 98 -7.98 0.89 5.02
N THR A 99 -7.55 0.34 3.88
CA THR A 99 -6.17 0.45 3.39
C THR A 99 -5.86 1.85 2.85
N PHE A 100 -6.83 2.50 2.20
CA PHE A 100 -6.62 3.74 1.44
C PHE A 100 -7.35 4.98 2.00
N SER A 101 -8.14 4.85 3.07
CA SER A 101 -8.83 5.95 3.76
C SER A 101 -8.40 6.07 5.21
N ALA A 102 -7.93 7.26 5.59
CA ALA A 102 -7.62 7.59 6.96
C ALA A 102 -8.89 7.64 7.85
N ASP A 103 -10.02 8.06 7.27
CA ASP A 103 -11.29 8.17 7.98
C ASP A 103 -11.88 6.79 8.31
N ALA A 104 -11.78 5.84 7.35
CA ALA A 104 -12.20 4.46 7.58
C ALA A 104 -11.40 3.80 8.72
N LEU A 105 -10.10 4.12 8.84
CA LEU A 105 -9.28 3.67 9.96
C LEU A 105 -9.67 4.40 11.26
N ALA A 106 -9.99 5.69 11.21
CA ALA A 106 -10.38 6.48 12.38
C ALA A 106 -11.68 6.01 13.04
N ALA A 107 -12.55 5.26 12.34
CA ALA A 107 -13.72 4.60 12.93
C ALA A 107 -13.36 3.70 14.13
N ALA A 108 -12.12 3.22 14.21
CA ALA A 108 -11.63 2.44 15.34
C ALA A 108 -11.24 3.28 16.58
N ASP A 109 -11.24 4.62 16.50
CA ASP A 109 -11.01 5.55 17.62
C ASP A 109 -12.33 5.87 18.39
N MET A 110 -13.42 5.13 18.15
CA MET A 110 -14.72 5.37 18.78
C MET A 110 -14.63 5.40 20.33
N PRO A 111 -15.33 6.32 21.00
CA PRO A 111 -15.30 6.43 22.46
C PRO A 111 -15.75 5.14 23.17
N PRO A 112 -15.24 4.87 24.39
CA PRO A 112 -15.75 3.80 25.23
C PRO A 112 -17.28 3.88 25.40
N GLY A 113 -17.99 2.78 25.17
CA GLY A 113 -19.45 2.67 25.36
C GLY A 113 -20.29 2.70 24.08
N GLN A 114 -19.73 3.10 22.94
CA GLN A 114 -20.42 3.02 21.64
C GLN A 114 -20.15 1.71 20.89
N VAL A 115 -19.23 0.89 21.39
CA VAL A 115 -18.81 -0.37 20.76
C VAL A 115 -18.99 -1.52 21.76
N PRO A 116 -19.58 -2.66 21.33
CA PRO A 116 -19.67 -3.85 22.18
C PRO A 116 -18.30 -4.24 22.77
N PRO A 117 -18.20 -4.61 24.06
CA PRO A 117 -16.93 -4.89 24.73
C PRO A 117 -16.04 -5.91 24.00
N ILE A 118 -16.64 -6.94 23.40
CA ILE A 118 -15.91 -7.97 22.63
C ILE A 118 -15.26 -7.39 21.36
N VAL A 119 -15.93 -6.48 20.68
CA VAL A 119 -15.41 -5.81 19.48
C VAL A 119 -14.29 -4.85 19.88
N ARG A 120 -14.45 -4.13 21.00
CA ARG A 120 -13.40 -3.27 21.54
C ARG A 120 -12.13 -4.06 21.87
N TYR A 121 -12.25 -5.17 22.58
CA TYR A 121 -11.10 -6.00 22.98
C TYR A 121 -10.39 -6.64 21.79
N LEU A 122 -11.14 -7.12 20.80
CA LEU A 122 -10.57 -7.85 19.66
C LEU A 122 -10.04 -6.97 18.54
N LEU A 123 -10.58 -5.75 18.37
CA LEU A 123 -10.37 -4.97 17.14
C LEU A 123 -9.98 -3.50 17.34
N LEU A 124 -10.23 -2.90 18.52
CA LEU A 124 -10.12 -1.44 18.70
C LEU A 124 -9.23 -1.01 19.89
N ALA A 125 -8.40 -1.92 20.41
CA ALA A 125 -7.52 -1.59 21.53
C ALA A 125 -6.45 -0.57 21.07
N THR A 126 -6.40 0.57 21.76
CA THR A 126 -5.42 1.65 21.57
C THR A 126 -5.01 2.18 22.95
N ASN A 127 -3.91 2.92 23.04
CA ASN A 127 -3.49 3.48 24.32
C ASN A 127 -4.60 4.37 24.94
N LYS A 128 -5.31 5.15 24.12
CA LYS A 128 -6.43 6.00 24.55
C LYS A 128 -7.64 5.21 25.01
N THR A 129 -8.05 4.18 24.26
CA THR A 129 -9.20 3.36 24.66
C THR A 129 -8.89 2.51 25.89
N MET A 130 -7.62 2.21 26.16
CA MET A 130 -7.19 1.50 27.36
C MET A 130 -6.82 2.44 28.53
N ASP A 131 -6.89 3.76 28.33
CA ASP A 131 -6.49 4.77 29.32
C ASP A 131 -5.05 4.59 29.84
N VAL A 132 -4.12 4.31 28.92
CA VAL A 132 -2.70 4.14 29.21
C VAL A 132 -1.84 5.13 28.41
N PRO A 133 -0.66 5.53 28.92
CA PRO A 133 0.27 6.36 28.18
C PRO A 133 0.68 5.73 26.85
N ARG A 134 1.00 6.59 25.87
CA ARG A 134 1.61 6.14 24.61
C ARG A 134 3.00 5.57 24.90
N TRP A 135 3.35 4.47 24.25
CA TRP A 135 4.72 3.96 24.29
C TRP A 135 5.66 4.85 23.47
N GLU A 136 6.83 5.15 24.02
CA GLU A 136 7.87 5.95 23.37
C GLU A 136 9.23 5.26 23.50
N GLY A 137 10.03 5.34 22.45
CA GLY A 137 11.40 4.84 22.42
C GLY A 137 12.30 5.72 21.56
N THR A 138 13.59 5.41 21.56
CA THR A 138 14.58 6.01 20.65
C THR A 138 14.25 5.71 19.18
N PRO A 139 14.77 6.49 18.20
CA PRO A 139 14.59 6.18 16.78
C PRO A 139 14.99 4.73 16.41
N GLU A 140 16.04 4.20 17.03
CA GLU A 140 16.55 2.85 16.82
C GLU A 140 15.59 1.79 17.38
N GLU A 141 15.08 1.99 18.59
CA GLU A 141 14.08 1.11 19.21
C GLU A 141 12.78 1.13 18.42
N ASN A 142 12.32 2.32 18.01
CA ASN A 142 11.14 2.50 17.16
C ASN A 142 11.33 1.77 15.83
N ALA A 143 12.46 1.95 15.15
CA ALA A 143 12.74 1.27 13.89
C ALA A 143 12.77 -0.25 14.07
N SER A 144 13.32 -0.75 15.17
CA SER A 144 13.30 -2.19 15.46
C SER A 144 11.89 -2.71 15.74
N MET A 145 11.09 -1.97 16.51
CA MET A 145 9.68 -2.27 16.79
C MET A 145 8.87 -2.34 15.48
N ILE A 146 9.05 -1.38 14.59
CA ILE A 146 8.38 -1.35 13.29
C ILE A 146 8.80 -2.53 12.41
N ARG A 147 10.10 -2.85 12.35
CA ARG A 147 10.57 -4.04 11.61
C ARG A 147 9.91 -5.31 12.16
N SER A 148 9.82 -5.47 13.48
CA SER A 148 9.16 -6.63 14.10
C SER A 148 7.69 -6.75 13.71
N ILE A 149 6.90 -5.69 13.87
CA ILE A 149 5.47 -5.74 13.54
C ILE A 149 5.24 -5.94 12.04
N VAL A 150 6.07 -5.37 11.16
CA VAL A 150 5.95 -5.60 9.72
C VAL A 150 6.18 -7.07 9.39
N ARG A 151 7.18 -7.73 10.00
CA ARG A 151 7.41 -9.17 9.82
C ARG A 151 6.24 -10.00 10.32
N MET A 152 5.73 -9.70 11.52
CA MET A 152 4.53 -10.35 12.07
C MET A 152 3.32 -10.16 11.16
N ALA A 153 3.20 -8.98 10.54
CA ALA A 153 2.11 -8.63 9.65
C ALA A 153 2.21 -9.26 8.25
N GLY A 154 3.31 -9.97 7.93
CA GLY A 154 3.54 -10.65 6.65
C GLY A 154 4.33 -9.83 5.62
N GLY A 155 4.88 -8.69 6.03
CA GLY A 155 5.82 -7.91 5.23
C GLY A 155 7.24 -8.46 5.31
N SER A 156 8.07 -8.04 4.35
CA SER A 156 9.48 -8.39 4.28
C SER A 156 10.38 -7.21 4.63
N THR A 157 11.07 -6.63 3.64
CA THR A 157 11.98 -5.51 3.86
C THR A 157 11.24 -4.26 4.33
N VAL A 158 11.86 -3.55 5.26
CA VAL A 158 11.36 -2.27 5.79
C VAL A 158 12.38 -1.18 5.55
N GLY A 159 11.94 -0.09 4.94
CA GLY A 159 12.68 1.14 4.78
C GLY A 159 12.03 2.27 5.57
N PHE A 160 12.85 3.22 5.99
CA PHE A 160 12.41 4.44 6.66
C PHE A 160 12.90 5.62 5.82
N GLY A 161 11.98 6.50 5.44
CA GLY A 161 12.25 7.72 4.71
C GLY A 161 11.72 8.92 5.47
N LYS A 162 12.29 10.09 5.19
CA LYS A 162 11.79 11.36 5.70
C LYS A 162 10.79 11.95 4.70
N LEU A 163 9.73 12.58 5.21
CA LEU A 163 8.78 13.38 4.45
C LEU A 163 9.03 14.87 4.77
N ASP A 164 9.83 15.53 3.93
CA ASP A 164 10.15 16.95 4.03
C ASP A 164 9.89 17.69 2.71
N GLU A 165 10.29 18.95 2.61
CA GLU A 165 9.99 19.78 1.44
C GLU A 165 10.51 19.20 0.11
N GLN A 166 11.60 18.43 0.13
CA GLN A 166 12.09 17.76 -1.07
C GLN A 166 11.30 16.48 -1.35
N THR A 167 11.14 15.61 -0.36
CA THR A 167 10.51 14.29 -0.58
C THR A 167 8.99 14.34 -0.69
N LYS A 168 8.33 15.41 -0.20
CA LYS A 168 6.91 15.70 -0.50
C LYS A 168 6.65 15.78 -2.00
N LYS A 169 7.65 16.16 -2.81
CA LYS A 169 7.57 16.17 -4.29
C LYS A 169 7.45 14.77 -4.90
N LEU A 170 7.67 13.70 -4.13
CA LEU A 170 7.48 12.31 -4.54
C LEU A 170 6.04 11.82 -4.31
N VAL A 171 5.23 12.55 -3.54
CA VAL A 171 3.81 12.23 -3.33
C VAL A 171 2.98 12.79 -4.49
N TRP A 172 2.09 11.97 -5.03
CA TRP A 172 1.17 12.38 -6.10
C TRP A 172 0.34 13.61 -5.70
N GLU A 173 -0.02 14.42 -6.68
CA GLU A 173 -0.80 15.64 -6.48
C GLU A 173 -2.29 15.36 -6.28
N ALA A 174 -2.79 14.29 -6.90
CA ALA A 174 -4.13 13.76 -6.73
C ALA A 174 -4.10 12.23 -6.59
N GLU A 175 -5.15 11.69 -5.99
CA GLU A 175 -5.41 10.25 -5.97
C GLU A 175 -5.82 9.73 -7.36
N PHE A 176 -5.83 8.41 -7.52
CA PHE A 176 -6.55 7.77 -8.62
C PHE A 176 -7.96 8.36 -8.76
N ASN A 177 -8.28 8.89 -9.95
CA ASN A 177 -9.61 9.40 -10.26
C ASN A 177 -10.34 8.46 -11.24
N PRO A 178 -11.30 7.64 -10.78
CA PRO A 178 -12.15 6.87 -11.66
C PRO A 178 -12.96 7.78 -12.61
N PRO A 179 -13.26 7.33 -13.84
CA PRO A 179 -14.12 8.09 -14.75
C PRO A 179 -15.47 8.45 -14.10
N GLY A 180 -15.88 9.71 -14.22
CA GLY A 180 -17.16 10.20 -13.70
C GLY A 180 -17.14 10.60 -12.22
N LEU A 181 -16.03 10.45 -11.51
CA LEU A 181 -15.86 10.96 -10.14
C LEU A 181 -15.05 12.28 -10.13
N PRO A 182 -15.30 13.16 -9.13
CA PRO A 182 -14.51 14.38 -8.97
C PRO A 182 -13.07 14.02 -8.59
N GLU A 183 -12.10 14.78 -9.13
CA GLU A 183 -10.70 14.65 -8.74
C GLU A 183 -10.53 14.93 -7.25
N LYS A 184 -9.82 14.05 -6.55
CA LYS A 184 -9.48 14.20 -5.15
C LYS A 184 -8.01 14.59 -4.98
N ARG A 185 -7.75 15.88 -4.73
CA ARG A 185 -6.39 16.43 -4.62
C ARG A 185 -5.80 16.23 -3.22
N ILE A 186 -4.49 15.99 -3.16
CA ILE A 186 -3.75 15.72 -1.92
C ILE A 186 -3.03 17.00 -1.46
N PHE A 187 -3.23 17.41 -0.22
CA PHE A 187 -2.63 18.60 0.39
C PHE A 187 -1.84 18.26 1.65
N PHE A 188 -0.92 19.17 2.01
CA PHE A 188 -0.21 19.15 3.27
C PHE A 188 -0.64 20.37 4.09
N GLU A 189 -1.13 20.15 5.31
CA GLU A 189 -1.70 21.21 6.15
C GLU A 189 -1.29 21.06 7.61
N ASP A 190 -1.35 22.17 8.35
CA ASP A 190 -1.12 22.20 9.80
C ASP A 190 -2.38 21.79 10.56
N VAL A 191 -2.70 20.49 10.49
CA VAL A 191 -3.84 19.87 11.16
C VAL A 191 -3.41 18.70 12.03
N ASP A 192 -4.24 18.34 13.02
CA ASP A 192 -3.85 17.33 14.00
C ASP A 192 -3.98 15.89 13.53
N LYS A 193 -4.95 15.62 12.64
CA LYS A 193 -5.22 14.30 12.09
C LYS A 193 -5.36 14.41 10.58
N PRO A 194 -4.99 13.36 9.83
CA PRO A 194 -5.39 13.27 8.42
C PRO A 194 -6.92 13.27 8.32
N TYR A 195 -7.43 13.80 7.21
CA TYR A 195 -8.85 13.78 6.89
C TYR A 195 -9.05 13.79 5.37
N GLU A 196 -10.24 13.41 4.94
CA GLU A 196 -10.66 13.53 3.54
C GLU A 196 -12.04 14.17 3.40
N THR A 197 -12.30 14.72 2.22
CA THR A 197 -13.61 15.19 1.77
C THR A 197 -13.86 14.61 0.37
N ASP A 198 -14.95 14.97 -0.27
CA ASP A 198 -15.26 14.51 -1.64
C ASP A 198 -14.20 14.95 -2.66
N SER A 199 -13.51 16.08 -2.44
CA SER A 199 -12.54 16.67 -3.40
C SER A 199 -11.12 16.78 -2.87
N LYS A 200 -10.87 16.40 -1.61
CA LYS A 200 -9.59 16.67 -0.92
C LYS A 200 -9.14 15.51 -0.03
N LYS A 201 -7.84 15.22 -0.02
CA LYS A 201 -7.14 14.45 1.02
C LYS A 201 -6.09 15.33 1.68
N VAL A 202 -5.95 15.23 3.00
CA VAL A 202 -4.97 16.02 3.75
C VAL A 202 -4.04 15.14 4.56
N ILE A 203 -2.75 15.35 4.37
CA ILE A 203 -1.67 14.77 5.17
C ILE A 203 -1.16 15.88 6.11
N PRO A 204 -1.19 15.68 7.44
CA PRO A 204 -0.63 16.64 8.39
C PRO A 204 0.85 16.97 8.12
N ASN A 205 1.26 18.23 8.25
CA ASN A 205 2.68 18.61 8.15
C ASN A 205 3.56 17.95 9.22
N LYS A 206 2.98 17.56 10.37
CA LYS A 206 3.67 16.80 11.42
C LYS A 206 3.94 15.33 11.05
N CYS A 207 3.40 14.82 9.95
CA CYS A 207 3.74 13.50 9.42
C CYS A 207 5.08 13.57 8.65
N THR A 208 6.19 13.41 9.36
CA THR A 208 7.54 13.62 8.80
C THR A 208 8.27 12.34 8.40
N ASN A 209 7.63 11.18 8.53
CA ASN A 209 8.26 9.87 8.31
C ASN A 209 7.41 9.02 7.37
N VAL A 210 8.08 8.25 6.52
CA VAL A 210 7.50 7.28 5.60
C VAL A 210 8.07 5.91 5.93
N ILE A 211 7.20 4.94 6.20
CA ILE A 211 7.59 3.53 6.34
C ILE A 211 7.28 2.86 5.01
N THR A 212 8.31 2.30 4.37
CA THR A 212 8.16 1.47 3.16
C THR A 212 8.26 0.02 3.54
N THR A 213 7.34 -0.80 3.05
CA THR A 213 7.36 -2.26 3.26
C THR A 213 7.31 -2.98 1.92
N VAL A 214 8.03 -4.10 1.83
CA VAL A 214 8.04 -4.97 0.65
C VAL A 214 7.23 -6.23 0.94
N ILE A 215 6.27 -6.55 0.08
CA ILE A 215 5.63 -7.87 0.06
C ILE A 215 6.34 -8.71 -1.00
N ARG A 216 6.77 -9.91 -0.62
CA ARG A 216 7.41 -10.83 -1.57
C ARG A 216 6.35 -11.60 -2.34
N GLU A 217 6.44 -11.52 -3.67
CA GLU A 217 5.72 -12.45 -4.54
C GLU A 217 6.38 -13.83 -4.48
N GLU A 218 5.61 -14.87 -4.76
CA GLU A 218 6.10 -16.24 -4.93
C GLU A 218 6.84 -16.38 -6.26
N SER A 219 8.16 -16.55 -6.22
CA SER A 219 8.99 -16.59 -7.43
C SER A 219 8.84 -17.88 -8.24
N GLY A 220 8.47 -19.00 -7.61
CA GLY A 220 8.43 -20.32 -8.26
C GLY A 220 7.44 -20.42 -9.41
N LEU A 221 6.45 -19.53 -9.45
CA LEU A 221 5.33 -19.59 -10.39
C LEU A 221 5.31 -18.43 -11.39
N GLN A 222 6.25 -17.49 -11.28
CA GLN A 222 6.50 -16.49 -12.34
C GLN A 222 6.86 -17.14 -13.69
N ARG A 223 7.40 -18.36 -13.68
CA ARG A 223 7.65 -19.14 -14.90
C ARG A 223 6.39 -19.49 -15.72
N TYR A 224 5.20 -19.37 -15.13
CA TYR A 224 3.93 -19.59 -15.82
C TYR A 224 3.37 -18.30 -16.43
N ALA A 225 4.04 -17.16 -16.26
CA ALA A 225 3.66 -15.93 -16.94
C ALA A 225 3.65 -16.15 -18.46
N PRO A 226 2.67 -15.60 -19.20
CA PRO A 226 1.67 -14.63 -18.74
C PRO A 226 0.29 -15.24 -18.37
N ASN A 227 0.23 -16.52 -17.98
CA ASN A 227 -1.03 -17.22 -17.77
C ASN A 227 -1.70 -16.93 -16.41
N GLY A 228 -2.94 -17.39 -16.23
CA GLY A 228 -3.76 -17.10 -15.04
C GLY A 228 -3.18 -17.60 -13.71
N MET A 229 -2.40 -18.68 -13.72
CA MET A 229 -1.74 -19.20 -12.51
C MET A 229 -0.70 -18.23 -11.97
N ASN A 230 0.10 -17.60 -12.83
CA ASN A 230 1.04 -16.57 -12.39
C ASN A 230 0.29 -15.35 -11.84
N ALA A 231 -0.73 -14.89 -12.56
CA ALA A 231 -1.50 -13.70 -12.19
C ALA A 231 -2.10 -13.80 -10.77
N PHE A 232 -2.55 -14.98 -10.34
CA PHE A 232 -3.02 -15.19 -8.96
C PHE A 232 -2.01 -14.72 -7.90
N TYR A 233 -0.71 -15.00 -8.07
CA TYR A 233 0.29 -14.67 -7.05
C TYR A 233 0.62 -13.18 -7.00
N VAL A 234 0.60 -12.51 -8.15
CA VAL A 234 0.64 -11.05 -8.24
C VAL A 234 -0.55 -10.45 -7.47
N HIS A 235 -1.76 -10.92 -7.76
CA HIS A 235 -2.98 -10.43 -7.13
C HIS A 235 -3.00 -10.73 -5.62
N LYS A 236 -2.56 -11.92 -5.21
CA LYS A 236 -2.39 -12.31 -3.81
C LYS A 236 -1.41 -11.39 -3.07
N ALA A 237 -0.34 -10.94 -3.72
CA ALA A 237 0.61 -10.00 -3.10
C ALA A 237 -0.04 -8.63 -2.82
N TYR A 238 -0.96 -8.14 -3.67
CA TYR A 238 -1.78 -6.96 -3.37
C TYR A 238 -2.70 -7.18 -2.19
N SER A 239 -3.39 -8.32 -2.14
CA SER A 239 -4.20 -8.74 -0.99
C SER A 239 -3.37 -8.79 0.30
N GLN A 240 -2.15 -9.32 0.24
CA GLN A 240 -1.21 -9.32 1.37
C GLN A 240 -0.76 -7.91 1.74
N THR A 241 -0.58 -7.01 0.78
CA THR A 241 -0.28 -5.60 1.03
C THR A 241 -1.37 -4.93 1.86
N ALA A 242 -2.65 -5.16 1.51
CA ALA A 242 -3.78 -4.64 2.28
C ALA A 242 -3.80 -5.19 3.72
N ILE A 243 -3.64 -6.51 3.90
CA ILE A 243 -3.56 -7.15 5.23
C ILE A 243 -2.44 -6.55 6.06
N THR A 244 -1.23 -6.46 5.49
CA THR A 244 -0.05 -5.95 6.18
C THR A 244 -0.21 -4.47 6.53
N SER A 245 -0.73 -3.66 5.61
CA SER A 245 -1.00 -2.23 5.83
C SER A 245 -1.98 -2.01 6.97
N VAL A 246 -3.13 -2.69 6.96
CA VAL A 246 -4.14 -2.56 8.04
C VAL A 246 -3.54 -2.94 9.39
N ARG A 247 -2.79 -4.04 9.48
CA ARG A 247 -2.15 -4.47 10.74
C ARG A 247 -1.14 -3.44 11.28
N ILE A 248 -0.28 -2.91 10.41
CA ILE A 248 0.73 -1.91 10.80
C ILE A 248 0.04 -0.60 11.22
N ASN A 249 -0.93 -0.14 10.44
CA ASN A 249 -1.65 1.09 10.73
C ASN A 249 -2.46 0.98 12.03
N THR A 250 -3.03 -0.17 12.34
CA THR A 250 -3.68 -0.41 13.64
C THR A 250 -2.67 -0.40 14.79
N PHE A 251 -1.49 -1.00 14.61
CA PHE A 251 -0.44 -1.00 15.64
C PHE A 251 0.14 0.39 15.94
N LEU A 252 0.21 1.27 14.94
CA LEU A 252 0.77 2.62 15.07
C LEU A 252 -0.13 3.62 15.80
N ARG A 253 -1.34 3.22 16.21
CA ARG A 253 -2.34 4.08 16.84
C ARG A 253 -2.31 4.03 18.36
#